data_AF-A0A9D0VE05-F1
#
_entry.id   AF-A0A9D0VE05-F1
#
_cell.length_a   1.000
_cell.length_b   1.000
_cell.length_c   1.000
_cell.angle_alpha   90.00
_cell.angle_beta   90.00
_cell.angle_gamma   90.00
#
_symmetry.space_group_name_H-M   'P 1'
#
loop_
_entity.id
_entity.type
_entity.pdbx_description
1 polymer ?
#
loop_
_entity_poly.entity_id
_entity_poly.type
_entity_poly.pdbx_seq_one_letter_code
_entity_poly.pdbx_strand_id
1 'polypeptide(L)'
;MSEPSTDRSRLHGSLSALDADESQLLLDDTSDELLAVSGRITGQYAEVLARFAARAFAGGPVDDLDAVREAITSIRRLAEATGAGEQARLLDELDELAGAMGGRPAERNRALARLQAWIPAFADTLPTDQAEHLLRLVRWDPQEQPLLDELRAIRGIGPRRLKRLYAAGLFTIEAVACAGPSEISSVTGIPLELASQVIERSGRYAEEERRRCLQALKRYTARLALLSSAGRGGLEQEVDDLLQRLERLLGAVAPQSD
;
A
#
# COMPACT_ATOMS: atom_id res chain seq x y z
N MET A 1 79.38 -31.29 -12.07
CA MET A 1 78.73 -30.15 -11.40
C MET A 1 77.27 -30.52 -11.28
N SER A 2 76.80 -30.75 -10.05
CA SER A 2 75.46 -31.28 -9.74
C SER A 2 74.50 -30.12 -9.47
N GLU A 3 73.35 -30.12 -10.14
CA GLU A 3 72.26 -29.17 -9.91
C GLU A 3 71.38 -29.63 -8.72
N PRO A 4 70.88 -28.71 -7.87
CA PRO A 4 70.02 -29.06 -6.75
C PRO A 4 68.55 -29.11 -7.16
N SER A 5 67.95 -30.28 -6.96
CA SER A 5 66.50 -30.50 -7.00
C SER A 5 65.81 -29.70 -5.89
N THR A 6 64.96 -28.74 -6.26
CA THR A 6 64.17 -27.95 -5.31
C THR A 6 62.78 -28.56 -5.20
N ASP A 7 62.53 -29.21 -4.06
CA ASP A 7 61.27 -29.79 -3.62
C ASP A 7 60.21 -28.70 -3.40
N ARG A 8 59.18 -28.66 -4.25
CA ARG A 8 58.10 -27.65 -4.27
C ARG A 8 56.75 -28.16 -3.73
N SER A 9 56.73 -29.30 -3.03
CA SER A 9 55.47 -30.05 -2.80
C SER A 9 54.77 -29.82 -1.45
N ARG A 10 55.03 -28.74 -0.70
CA ARG A 10 54.53 -28.63 0.71
C ARG A 10 53.78 -27.35 1.12
N LEU A 11 53.19 -26.58 0.21
CA LEU A 11 52.44 -25.36 0.59
C LEU A 11 50.97 -25.27 0.12
N HIS A 12 50.36 -26.34 -0.41
CA HIS A 12 48.96 -26.29 -0.88
C HIS A 12 47.89 -26.85 0.08
N GLY A 13 48.24 -27.15 1.33
CA GLY A 13 47.35 -27.91 2.23
C GLY A 13 46.46 -27.11 3.21
N SER A 14 46.61 -25.79 3.35
CA SER A 14 46.07 -25.08 4.54
C SER A 14 45.20 -23.84 4.29
N LEU A 15 44.83 -23.53 3.05
CA LEU A 15 43.95 -22.39 2.71
C LEU A 15 42.51 -22.79 2.36
N SER A 16 42.18 -24.08 2.27
CA SER A 16 40.87 -24.53 1.76
C SER A 16 39.74 -24.59 2.81
N ALA A 17 40.03 -24.32 4.09
CA ALA A 17 39.07 -24.52 5.18
C ALA A 17 38.54 -23.22 5.81
N LEU A 18 39.07 -22.05 5.44
CA LEU A 18 38.61 -20.76 5.98
C LEU A 18 37.66 -19.99 5.04
N ASP A 19 37.52 -20.40 3.78
CA ASP A 19 36.67 -19.68 2.80
C ASP A 19 35.20 -20.13 2.78
N ALA A 20 34.87 -21.30 3.35
CA ALA A 20 33.50 -21.83 3.31
C ALA A 20 32.56 -21.12 4.29
N ASP A 21 33.06 -20.70 5.45
CA ASP A 21 32.26 -20.08 6.52
C ASP A 21 31.97 -18.59 6.21
N GLU A 22 32.94 -17.86 5.65
CA GLU A 22 32.74 -16.47 5.19
C GLU A 22 31.84 -16.38 3.95
N SER A 23 31.90 -17.37 3.04
CA SER A 23 31.02 -17.43 1.88
C SER A 23 29.56 -17.66 2.26
N GLN A 24 29.30 -18.38 3.36
CA GLN A 24 27.95 -18.64 3.84
C GLN A 24 27.32 -17.43 4.54
N LEU A 25 28.12 -16.68 5.31
CA LEU A 25 27.70 -15.41 5.92
C LEU A 25 27.34 -14.32 4.89
N LEU A 26 28.08 -14.24 3.77
CA LEU A 26 27.78 -13.26 2.71
C LEU A 26 26.50 -13.60 1.93
N LEU A 27 26.12 -14.88 1.84
CA LEU A 27 24.90 -15.30 1.17
C LEU A 27 23.65 -14.97 2.00
N ASP A 28 23.73 -15.08 3.32
CA ASP A 28 22.61 -14.78 4.23
C ASP A 28 22.26 -13.27 4.22
N ASP A 29 23.26 -12.37 4.27
CA ASP A 29 23.02 -10.91 4.22
C ASP A 29 22.36 -10.47 2.89
N THR A 30 22.79 -11.07 1.76
CA THR A 30 22.17 -10.76 0.46
C THR A 30 20.73 -11.26 0.34
N SER A 31 20.37 -12.33 1.08
CA SER A 31 19.02 -12.87 1.11
C SER A 31 18.06 -11.90 1.82
N ASP A 32 18.48 -11.34 2.97
CA ASP A 32 17.65 -10.42 3.74
C ASP A 32 17.40 -9.09 3.02
N GLU A 33 18.42 -8.52 2.38
CA GLU A 33 18.24 -7.32 1.55
C GLU A 33 17.30 -7.57 0.37
N LEU A 34 17.44 -8.71 -0.29
CA LEU A 34 16.60 -9.08 -1.43
C LEU A 34 15.15 -9.31 -1.01
N LEU A 35 14.92 -9.92 0.15
CA LEU A 35 13.59 -10.04 0.75
C LEU A 35 13.00 -8.67 1.10
N ALA A 36 13.80 -7.74 1.65
CA ALA A 36 13.34 -6.39 1.97
C ALA A 36 13.01 -5.55 0.72
N VAL A 37 13.79 -5.68 -0.36
CA VAL A 37 13.50 -5.05 -1.64
C VAL A 37 12.26 -5.68 -2.28
N SER A 38 12.17 -7.02 -2.25
CA SER A 38 11.02 -7.76 -2.76
C SER A 38 9.72 -7.35 -2.08
N GLY A 39 9.76 -7.22 -0.75
CA GLY A 39 8.65 -6.70 0.04
C GLY A 39 8.24 -5.30 -0.42
N ARG A 40 9.18 -4.35 -0.55
CA ARG A 40 8.85 -2.98 -1.00
C ARG A 40 8.21 -2.94 -2.38
N ILE A 41 8.73 -3.72 -3.33
CA ILE A 41 8.18 -3.82 -4.68
C ILE A 41 6.76 -4.40 -4.63
N THR A 42 6.56 -5.46 -3.86
CA THR A 42 5.24 -6.10 -3.69
C THR A 42 4.22 -5.12 -3.09
N GLY A 43 4.63 -4.31 -2.11
CA GLY A 43 3.78 -3.26 -1.52
C GLY A 43 3.33 -2.20 -2.54
N GLN A 44 4.22 -1.75 -3.43
CA GLN A 44 3.85 -0.81 -4.50
C GLN A 44 2.81 -1.42 -5.46
N TYR A 45 2.98 -2.69 -5.82
CA TYR A 45 2.00 -3.36 -6.67
C TYR A 45 0.71 -3.73 -5.93
N ALA A 46 0.74 -3.96 -4.62
CA ALA A 46 -0.45 -4.23 -3.82
C ALA A 46 -1.48 -3.10 -3.96
N GLU A 47 -1.04 -1.86 -4.13
CA GLU A 47 -1.93 -0.73 -4.42
C GLU A 47 -2.60 -0.86 -5.80
N VAL A 48 -1.87 -1.25 -6.84
CA VAL A 48 -2.43 -1.50 -8.18
C VAL A 48 -3.49 -2.60 -8.11
N LEU A 49 -3.19 -3.70 -7.41
CA LEU A 49 -4.12 -4.81 -7.21
C LEU A 49 -5.35 -4.40 -6.39
N ALA A 50 -5.15 -3.58 -5.36
CA ALA A 50 -6.24 -3.06 -4.54
C ALA A 50 -7.17 -2.14 -5.34
N ARG A 51 -6.61 -1.25 -6.16
CA ARG A 51 -7.37 -0.38 -7.07
C ARG A 51 -8.17 -1.22 -8.08
N PHE A 52 -7.55 -2.25 -8.67
CA PHE A 52 -8.24 -3.20 -9.53
C PHE A 52 -9.43 -3.86 -8.81
N ALA A 53 -9.21 -4.41 -7.61
CA ALA A 53 -10.26 -5.06 -6.83
C ALA A 53 -11.39 -4.10 -6.44
N ALA A 54 -11.06 -2.89 -5.98
CA ALA A 54 -12.02 -1.85 -5.65
C ALA A 54 -12.89 -1.47 -6.87
N ARG A 55 -12.27 -1.28 -8.04
CA ARG A 55 -12.97 -1.03 -9.31
C ARG A 55 -13.92 -2.16 -9.67
N ALA A 56 -13.42 -3.39 -9.61
CA ALA A 56 -14.18 -4.58 -9.90
C ALA A 56 -15.43 -4.65 -9.01
N PHE A 57 -15.29 -4.44 -7.70
CA PHE A 57 -16.41 -4.45 -6.74
C PHE A 57 -17.42 -3.32 -6.91
N ALA A 58 -17.03 -2.16 -7.42
CA ALA A 58 -17.98 -1.09 -7.72
C ALA A 58 -18.79 -1.31 -9.00
N GLY A 59 -18.48 -2.36 -9.77
CA GLY A 59 -19.17 -2.65 -11.01
C GLY A 59 -18.76 -1.76 -12.18
N GLY A 60 -17.67 -0.99 -12.04
CA GLY A 60 -17.11 -0.18 -13.13
C GLY A 60 -16.49 -1.04 -14.23
N PRO A 61 -16.27 -0.50 -15.44
CA PRO A 61 -15.42 -1.16 -16.42
C PRO A 61 -13.98 -1.24 -15.90
N VAL A 62 -13.26 -2.30 -16.28
CA VAL A 62 -11.84 -2.47 -15.96
C VAL A 62 -11.05 -2.06 -17.20
N ASP A 63 -10.86 -0.75 -17.37
CA ASP A 63 -10.25 -0.19 -18.59
C ASP A 63 -8.73 -0.40 -18.66
N ASP A 64 -8.13 -0.97 -17.61
CA ASP A 64 -6.67 -1.09 -17.44
C ASP A 64 -6.22 -2.51 -17.11
N LEU A 65 -6.85 -3.51 -17.76
CA LEU A 65 -6.51 -4.92 -17.56
C LEU A 65 -5.06 -5.24 -17.96
N ASP A 66 -4.52 -4.54 -18.95
CA ASP A 66 -3.15 -4.76 -19.42
C ASP A 66 -2.12 -4.34 -18.37
N ALA A 67 -2.28 -3.15 -17.74
CA ALA A 67 -1.39 -2.75 -16.65
C ALA A 67 -1.50 -3.66 -15.44
N VAL A 68 -2.70 -4.16 -15.11
CA VAL A 68 -2.90 -5.15 -14.04
C VAL A 68 -2.15 -6.45 -14.36
N ARG A 69 -2.19 -6.92 -15.61
CA ARG A 69 -1.46 -8.12 -16.06
C ARG A 69 0.05 -7.94 -16.05
N GLU A 70 0.54 -6.77 -16.42
CA GLU A 70 1.96 -6.44 -16.33
C GLU A 70 2.43 -6.41 -14.88
N ALA A 71 1.64 -5.84 -13.98
CA ALA A 71 1.88 -5.88 -12.54
C ALA A 71 1.91 -7.32 -12.02
N ILE A 72 0.89 -8.13 -12.32
CA ILE A 72 0.82 -9.55 -11.92
C ILE A 72 2.06 -10.31 -12.42
N THR A 73 2.43 -10.14 -13.68
CA THR A 73 3.60 -10.81 -14.27
C THR A 73 4.89 -10.43 -13.56
N SER A 74 5.04 -9.15 -13.21
CA SER A 74 6.23 -8.62 -12.54
C SER A 74 6.35 -9.17 -11.11
N ILE A 75 5.26 -9.15 -10.33
CA ILE A 75 5.25 -9.71 -8.96
C ILE A 75 5.44 -11.22 -9.01
N ARG A 76 4.84 -11.92 -9.99
CA ARG A 76 4.96 -13.38 -10.09
C ARG A 76 6.41 -13.80 -10.32
N ARG A 77 7.12 -13.13 -11.24
CA ARG A 77 8.56 -13.38 -11.47
C ARG A 77 9.39 -13.17 -10.21
N LEU A 78 9.06 -12.14 -9.42
CA LEU A 78 9.72 -11.87 -8.16
C LEU A 78 9.42 -12.94 -7.10
N ALA A 79 8.16 -13.38 -6.99
CA ALA A 79 7.75 -14.46 -6.11
C ALA A 79 8.44 -15.79 -6.47
N GLU A 80 8.54 -16.11 -7.76
CA GLU A 80 9.28 -17.27 -8.26
C GLU A 80 10.78 -17.19 -7.91
N ALA A 81 11.40 -16.02 -8.13
CA ALA A 81 12.82 -15.80 -7.83
C ALA A 81 13.15 -15.89 -6.33
N THR A 82 12.19 -15.58 -5.47
CA THR A 82 12.32 -15.64 -4.00
C THR A 82 11.81 -16.94 -3.38
N GLY A 83 11.33 -17.89 -4.19
CA GLY A 83 10.79 -19.16 -3.69
C GLY A 83 9.42 -19.05 -3.02
N ALA A 84 8.72 -17.93 -3.16
CA ALA A 84 7.38 -17.69 -2.63
C ALA A 84 6.29 -18.36 -3.50
N GLY A 85 6.33 -19.70 -3.56
CA GLY A 85 5.47 -20.49 -4.48
C GLY A 85 3.96 -20.30 -4.28
N GLU A 86 3.51 -20.11 -3.04
CA GLU A 86 2.08 -19.84 -2.76
C GLU A 86 1.65 -18.47 -3.30
N GLN A 87 2.50 -17.46 -3.18
CA GLN A 87 2.24 -16.13 -3.72
C GLN A 87 2.16 -16.17 -5.25
N ALA A 88 3.08 -16.89 -5.91
CA ALA A 88 3.04 -17.08 -7.36
C ALA A 88 1.75 -17.77 -7.83
N ARG A 89 1.31 -18.83 -7.12
CA ARG A 89 0.03 -19.52 -7.38
C ARG A 89 -1.17 -18.59 -7.28
N LEU A 90 -1.22 -17.75 -6.25
CA LEU A 90 -2.29 -16.76 -6.07
C LEU A 90 -2.26 -15.71 -7.19
N LEU A 91 -1.08 -15.32 -7.68
CA LEU A 91 -0.97 -14.38 -8.80
C LEU A 91 -1.45 -14.97 -10.13
N ASP A 92 -1.24 -16.27 -10.37
CA ASP A 92 -1.85 -16.97 -11.51
C ASP A 92 -3.38 -16.98 -11.41
N GLU A 93 -3.92 -17.28 -10.21
CA GLU A 93 -5.36 -17.19 -9.99
C GLU A 93 -5.88 -15.77 -10.24
N LEU A 94 -5.14 -14.73 -9.84
CA LEU A 94 -5.55 -13.35 -10.08
C LEU A 94 -5.58 -13.00 -11.58
N ASP A 95 -4.64 -13.47 -12.40
CA ASP A 95 -4.67 -13.25 -13.86
C ASP A 95 -5.90 -13.91 -14.50
N GLU A 96 -6.25 -15.13 -14.08
CA GLU A 96 -7.48 -15.79 -14.52
C GLU A 96 -8.73 -14.98 -14.13
N LEU A 97 -8.77 -14.48 -12.89
CA LEU A 97 -9.87 -13.64 -12.40
C LEU A 97 -9.98 -12.34 -13.20
N ALA A 98 -8.85 -11.67 -13.48
CA ALA A 98 -8.80 -10.46 -14.29
C ALA A 98 -9.33 -10.72 -15.71
N GLY A 99 -8.94 -11.83 -16.34
CA GLY A 99 -9.49 -12.24 -17.64
C GLY A 99 -11.01 -12.46 -17.62
N ALA A 100 -11.52 -13.09 -16.57
CA ALA A 100 -12.96 -13.35 -16.41
C ALA A 100 -13.79 -12.08 -16.16
N MET A 101 -13.18 -10.98 -15.66
CA MET A 101 -13.89 -9.71 -15.43
C MET A 101 -14.37 -9.05 -16.74
N GLY A 102 -13.67 -9.28 -17.85
CA GLY A 102 -14.07 -8.82 -19.18
C GLY A 102 -15.14 -9.70 -19.86
N GLY A 103 -15.52 -10.80 -19.22
CA GLY A 103 -16.45 -11.80 -19.77
C GLY A 103 -17.94 -11.45 -19.59
N ARG A 104 -18.78 -12.48 -19.70
CA ARG A 104 -20.25 -12.35 -19.53
C ARG A 104 -20.59 -11.97 -18.08
N PRO A 105 -21.74 -11.32 -17.81
CA PRO A 105 -22.13 -10.93 -16.45
C PRO A 105 -22.11 -12.07 -15.42
N ALA A 106 -22.49 -13.29 -15.82
CA ALA A 106 -22.45 -14.46 -14.94
C ALA A 106 -21.00 -14.90 -14.59
N GLU A 107 -20.07 -14.82 -15.54
CA GLU A 107 -18.64 -15.12 -15.33
C GLU A 107 -18.02 -14.05 -14.45
N ARG A 108 -18.28 -12.78 -14.76
CA ARG A 108 -17.85 -11.64 -13.96
C ARG A 108 -18.32 -11.74 -12.50
N ASN A 109 -19.58 -12.07 -12.26
CA ASN A 109 -20.09 -12.22 -10.88
C ASN A 109 -19.40 -13.35 -10.11
N ARG A 110 -19.09 -14.47 -10.78
CA ARG A 110 -18.31 -15.56 -10.16
C ARG A 110 -16.87 -15.12 -9.88
N ALA A 111 -16.25 -14.41 -10.82
CA ALA A 111 -14.91 -13.86 -10.65
C ALA A 111 -14.86 -12.86 -9.48
N LEU A 112 -15.88 -12.01 -9.30
CA LEU A 112 -15.98 -11.10 -8.15
C LEU A 112 -16.06 -11.85 -6.82
N ALA A 113 -16.88 -12.91 -6.75
CA ALA A 113 -16.97 -13.72 -5.53
C ALA A 113 -15.63 -14.40 -5.19
N ARG A 114 -14.92 -14.92 -6.20
CA ARG A 114 -13.58 -15.49 -6.03
C ARG A 114 -12.55 -14.44 -5.64
N LEU A 115 -12.55 -13.27 -6.28
CA LEU A 115 -11.66 -12.16 -5.96
C LEU A 115 -11.82 -11.73 -4.50
N GLN A 116 -13.06 -11.71 -3.99
CA GLN A 116 -13.32 -11.40 -2.58
C GLN A 116 -12.66 -12.38 -1.61
N ALA A 117 -12.60 -13.68 -1.95
CA ALA A 117 -11.91 -14.69 -1.17
C ALA A 117 -10.38 -14.67 -1.39
N TRP A 118 -9.95 -14.26 -2.58
CA TRP A 118 -8.53 -14.18 -2.95
C TRP A 118 -7.77 -13.11 -2.16
N ILE A 119 -8.36 -11.93 -1.93
CA ILE A 119 -7.71 -10.81 -1.24
C ILE A 119 -7.13 -11.20 0.13
N PRO A 120 -7.90 -11.78 1.08
CA PRO A 120 -7.33 -12.18 2.37
C PRO A 120 -6.27 -13.28 2.22
N ALA A 121 -6.47 -14.24 1.32
CA ALA A 121 -5.47 -15.29 1.07
C ALA A 121 -4.14 -14.71 0.56
N PHE A 122 -4.19 -13.71 -0.32
CA PHE A 122 -2.99 -13.02 -0.79
C PHE A 122 -2.37 -12.15 0.30
N ALA A 123 -3.19 -11.44 1.09
CA ALA A 123 -2.71 -10.65 2.22
C ALA A 123 -1.93 -11.50 3.24
N ASP A 124 -2.35 -12.75 3.48
CA ASP A 124 -1.65 -13.69 4.36
C ASP A 124 -0.23 -14.06 3.86
N THR A 125 0.09 -13.80 2.59
CA THR A 125 1.43 -14.00 2.02
C THR A 125 2.34 -12.78 2.10
N LEU A 126 1.81 -11.63 2.55
CA LEU A 126 2.53 -10.37 2.61
C LEU A 126 3.08 -10.10 4.03
N PRO A 127 4.10 -9.22 4.16
CA PRO A 127 4.45 -8.61 5.44
C PRO A 127 3.23 -7.96 6.11
N THR A 128 3.16 -7.99 7.44
CA THR A 128 1.96 -7.57 8.21
C THR A 128 1.49 -6.15 7.88
N ASP A 129 2.41 -5.19 7.76
CA ASP A 129 2.11 -3.80 7.41
C ASP A 129 1.50 -3.68 6.01
N GLN A 130 1.98 -4.46 5.06
CA GLN A 130 1.47 -4.49 3.68
C GLN A 130 0.15 -5.24 3.56
N ALA A 131 -0.01 -6.33 4.31
CA ALA A 131 -1.26 -7.08 4.41
C ALA A 131 -2.38 -6.19 4.95
N GLU A 132 -2.12 -5.49 6.06
CA GLU A 132 -3.06 -4.52 6.64
C GLU A 132 -3.37 -3.39 5.66
N HIS A 133 -2.35 -2.88 4.97
CA HIS A 133 -2.54 -1.83 3.96
C HIS A 133 -3.43 -2.29 2.81
N LEU A 134 -3.15 -3.45 2.20
CA LEU A 134 -3.95 -4.06 1.14
C LEU A 134 -5.41 -4.27 1.60
N LEU A 135 -5.59 -4.90 2.75
CA LEU A 135 -6.92 -5.17 3.30
C LEU A 135 -7.70 -3.88 3.54
N ARG A 136 -7.04 -2.82 4.02
CA ARG A 136 -7.64 -1.51 4.22
C ARG A 136 -8.04 -0.84 2.90
N LEU A 137 -7.22 -0.95 1.86
CA LEU A 137 -7.55 -0.40 0.55
C LEU A 137 -8.75 -1.11 -0.09
N VAL A 138 -8.90 -2.41 0.13
CA VAL A 138 -9.95 -3.20 -0.52
C VAL A 138 -11.24 -3.25 0.30
N ARG A 139 -11.17 -3.25 1.64
CA ARG A 139 -12.34 -3.18 2.50
C ARG A 139 -12.92 -1.78 2.45
N TRP A 140 -13.99 -1.62 1.68
CA TRP A 140 -14.85 -0.46 1.81
C TRP A 140 -15.61 -0.55 3.14
N ASP A 141 -15.11 0.14 4.18
CA ASP A 141 -15.87 0.42 5.40
C ASP A 141 -16.38 1.87 5.36
N PRO A 142 -17.70 2.08 5.15
CA PRO A 142 -18.29 3.41 5.16
C PRO A 142 -18.20 4.13 6.51
N GLN A 143 -18.04 3.39 7.61
CA GLN A 143 -18.00 3.95 8.97
C GLN A 143 -16.59 4.41 9.37
N GLU A 144 -15.55 3.90 8.73
CA GLU A 144 -14.17 4.26 9.02
C GLU A 144 -13.66 5.46 8.19
N GLN A 145 -14.52 6.07 7.36
CA GLN A 145 -14.11 7.15 6.45
C GLN A 145 -14.91 8.43 6.69
N PRO A 146 -14.40 9.37 7.51
CA PRO A 146 -15.03 10.66 7.81
C PRO A 146 -15.39 11.47 6.55
N LEU A 147 -14.58 11.35 5.49
CA LEU A 147 -14.87 11.99 4.20
C LEU A 147 -16.19 11.50 3.59
N LEU A 148 -16.51 10.20 3.70
CA LEU A 148 -17.73 9.66 3.11
C LEU A 148 -18.98 10.20 3.79
N ASP A 149 -18.92 10.49 5.09
CA ASP A 149 -20.02 11.12 5.82
C ASP A 149 -20.23 12.57 5.39
N GLU A 150 -19.15 13.33 5.21
CA GLU A 150 -19.21 14.70 4.68
C GLU A 150 -19.77 14.72 3.24
N LEU A 151 -19.31 13.80 2.39
CA LEU A 151 -19.82 13.66 1.02
C LEU A 151 -21.28 13.20 1.00
N ARG A 152 -21.71 12.34 1.94
CA ARG A 152 -23.11 11.90 2.07
C ARG A 152 -24.04 13.06 2.47
N ALA A 153 -23.53 14.09 3.13
CA ALA A 153 -24.29 15.30 3.45
C ALA A 153 -24.59 16.18 2.21
N ILE A 154 -23.97 15.89 1.06
CA ILE A 154 -24.25 16.58 -0.21
C ILE A 154 -25.52 15.99 -0.83
N ARG A 155 -26.55 16.83 -1.01
CA ARG A 155 -27.81 16.39 -1.62
C ARG A 155 -27.55 15.80 -3.01
N GLY A 156 -27.93 14.53 -3.18
CA GLY A 156 -27.73 13.79 -4.42
C GLY A 156 -26.53 12.84 -4.40
N ILE A 157 -25.68 12.85 -3.38
CA ILE A 157 -24.60 11.87 -3.22
C ILE A 157 -25.09 10.71 -2.34
N GLY A 158 -25.64 9.68 -2.99
CA GLY A 158 -26.06 8.44 -2.34
C GLY A 158 -24.96 7.37 -2.27
N PRO A 159 -25.18 6.25 -1.56
CA PRO A 159 -24.20 5.18 -1.38
C PRO A 159 -23.62 4.63 -2.69
N ARG A 160 -24.44 4.54 -3.75
CA ARG A 160 -23.98 4.09 -5.07
C ARG A 160 -22.94 5.03 -5.69
N ARG A 161 -23.09 6.34 -5.52
CA ARG A 161 -22.16 7.35 -6.05
C ARG A 161 -20.86 7.37 -5.23
N LEU A 162 -20.97 7.23 -3.90
CA LEU A 162 -19.81 7.06 -3.02
C LEU A 162 -18.99 5.82 -3.39
N LYS A 163 -19.65 4.69 -3.64
CA LYS A 163 -18.96 3.46 -4.08
C LYS A 163 -18.20 3.65 -5.40
N ARG A 164 -18.74 4.45 -6.33
CA ARG A 164 -18.07 4.78 -7.60
C ARG A 164 -16.87 5.69 -7.41
N LEU A 165 -16.97 6.72 -6.56
CA LEU A 165 -15.82 7.57 -6.19
C LEU A 165 -14.69 6.70 -5.62
N TYR A 166 -15.03 5.85 -4.65
CA TYR A 166 -14.10 4.94 -4.02
C TYR A 166 -13.38 4.06 -5.06
N ALA A 167 -14.13 3.44 -5.96
CA ALA A 167 -13.56 2.62 -7.02
C ALA A 167 -12.68 3.38 -8.00
N ALA A 168 -12.92 4.66 -8.26
CA ALA A 168 -12.00 5.42 -9.10
C ALA A 168 -10.64 5.68 -8.45
N GLY A 169 -10.45 5.34 -7.18
CA GLY A 169 -9.29 5.78 -6.41
C GLY A 169 -9.52 7.14 -5.73
N LEU A 170 -10.72 7.70 -5.83
CA LEU A 170 -11.09 8.97 -5.19
C LEU A 170 -11.63 8.71 -3.77
N PHE A 171 -10.79 8.09 -2.94
CA PHE A 171 -11.13 7.71 -1.56
C PHE A 171 -10.46 8.58 -0.48
N THR A 172 -9.50 9.43 -0.86
CA THR A 172 -8.90 10.44 0.04
C THR A 172 -9.50 11.82 -0.19
N ILE A 173 -9.43 12.68 0.82
CA ILE A 173 -9.99 14.03 0.76
C ILE A 173 -9.24 14.83 -0.31
N GLU A 174 -7.92 14.68 -0.32
CA GLU A 174 -6.99 15.30 -1.25
C GLU A 174 -7.26 14.85 -2.68
N ALA A 175 -7.42 13.54 -2.92
CA ALA A 175 -7.72 13.03 -4.26
C ALA A 175 -9.04 13.62 -4.80
N VAL A 176 -10.09 13.67 -3.97
CA VAL A 176 -11.37 14.26 -4.39
C VAL A 176 -11.25 15.78 -4.59
N ALA A 177 -10.51 16.49 -3.74
CA ALA A 177 -10.34 17.95 -3.83
C ALA A 177 -9.46 18.38 -5.03
N CYS A 178 -8.51 17.55 -5.45
CA CYS A 178 -7.64 17.80 -6.59
C CYS A 178 -8.21 17.31 -7.92
N ALA A 179 -9.21 16.42 -7.91
CA ALA A 179 -9.85 15.90 -9.11
C ALA A 179 -10.61 16.99 -9.89
N GLY A 180 -10.68 16.84 -11.21
CA GLY A 180 -11.47 17.72 -12.06
C GLY A 180 -12.97 17.44 -11.98
N PRO A 181 -13.87 18.44 -12.14
CA PRO A 181 -15.31 18.19 -12.17
C PRO A 181 -15.74 17.20 -13.27
N SER A 182 -15.07 17.24 -14.42
CA SER A 182 -15.28 16.32 -15.54
C SER A 182 -14.89 14.88 -15.22
N GLU A 183 -13.81 14.68 -14.48
CA GLU A 183 -13.32 13.38 -14.03
C GLU A 183 -14.30 12.75 -13.03
N ILE A 184 -14.72 13.50 -12.02
CA ILE A 184 -15.72 13.03 -11.07
C ILE A 184 -17.04 12.71 -11.79
N SER A 185 -17.47 13.57 -12.71
CA SER A 185 -18.70 13.36 -13.49
C SER A 185 -18.62 12.07 -14.32
N SER A 186 -17.51 11.84 -15.04
CA SER A 186 -17.35 10.67 -15.92
C SER A 186 -17.37 9.36 -15.14
N VAL A 187 -16.67 9.29 -14.00
CA VAL A 187 -16.60 8.10 -13.14
C VAL A 187 -17.94 7.81 -12.47
N THR A 188 -18.55 8.84 -11.89
CA THR A 188 -19.68 8.65 -10.96
C THR A 188 -21.03 8.73 -11.67
N GLY A 189 -21.08 9.36 -12.84
CA GLY A 189 -22.30 9.71 -13.57
C GLY A 189 -23.10 10.82 -12.91
N ILE A 190 -22.47 11.68 -12.09
CA ILE A 190 -23.14 12.86 -11.54
C ILE A 190 -23.04 14.06 -12.49
N PRO A 191 -24.02 15.00 -12.46
CA PRO A 191 -23.92 16.25 -13.22
C PRO A 191 -22.70 17.07 -12.82
N LEU A 192 -22.13 17.83 -13.77
CA LEU A 192 -20.93 18.65 -13.57
C LEU A 192 -21.10 19.67 -12.42
N GLU A 193 -22.30 20.20 -12.24
CA GLU A 193 -22.61 21.14 -11.16
C GLU A 193 -22.49 20.47 -9.79
N LEU A 194 -22.94 19.21 -9.69
CA LEU A 194 -22.83 18.44 -8.45
C LEU A 194 -21.39 17.99 -8.21
N ALA A 195 -20.65 17.63 -9.26
CA ALA A 195 -19.22 17.34 -9.16
C ALA A 195 -18.41 18.54 -8.65
N SER A 196 -18.73 19.74 -9.13
CA SER A 196 -18.09 20.98 -8.66
C SER A 196 -18.37 21.22 -7.17
N GLN A 197 -19.60 20.97 -6.71
CA GLN A 197 -19.97 21.07 -5.29
C GLN A 197 -19.24 20.05 -4.41
N VAL A 198 -19.04 18.83 -4.92
CA VAL A 198 -18.24 17.78 -4.26
C VAL A 198 -16.81 18.27 -4.04
N ILE A 199 -16.15 18.76 -5.09
CA ILE A 199 -14.77 19.28 -5.02
C ILE A 199 -14.67 20.45 -4.05
N GLU A 200 -15.57 21.43 -4.15
CA GLU A 200 -15.56 22.61 -3.29
C GLU A 200 -15.72 22.23 -1.80
N ARG A 201 -16.65 21.32 -1.49
CA ARG A 201 -16.85 20.85 -0.10
C ARG A 201 -15.69 20.01 0.39
N SER A 202 -15.16 19.09 -0.43
CA SER A 202 -13.97 18.31 -0.10
C SER A 202 -12.77 19.21 0.16
N GLY A 203 -12.57 20.26 -0.65
CA GLY A 203 -11.51 21.25 -0.45
C GLY A 203 -11.66 22.01 0.87
N ARG A 204 -12.87 22.50 1.19
CA ARG A 204 -13.14 23.15 2.49
C ARG A 204 -12.89 22.20 3.66
N TYR A 205 -13.37 20.96 3.55
CA TYR A 205 -13.16 19.95 4.58
C TYR A 205 -11.66 19.64 4.77
N ALA A 206 -10.89 19.51 3.69
CA ALA A 206 -9.45 19.33 3.74
C ALA A 206 -8.73 20.47 4.48
N GLU A 207 -9.11 21.72 4.19
CA GLU A 207 -8.55 22.90 4.84
C GLU A 207 -8.89 22.95 6.33
N GLU A 208 -10.15 22.63 6.69
CA GLU A 208 -10.59 22.56 8.08
C GLU A 208 -9.86 21.47 8.85
N GLU A 209 -9.72 20.28 8.27
CA GLU A 209 -9.04 19.16 8.91
C GLU A 209 -7.55 19.44 9.07
N ARG A 210 -6.89 19.99 8.04
CA ARG A 210 -5.51 20.47 8.13
C ARG A 210 -5.34 21.49 9.25
N ARG A 211 -6.30 22.43 9.39
CA ARG A 211 -6.29 23.41 10.49
C ARG A 211 -6.42 22.74 11.86
N ARG A 212 -7.31 21.74 12.01
CA ARG A 212 -7.45 20.96 13.24
C ARG A 212 -6.17 20.21 13.59
N CYS A 213 -5.56 19.53 12.62
CA CYS A 213 -4.29 18.83 12.80
C CYS A 213 -3.17 19.78 13.22
N LEU A 214 -2.99 20.91 12.53
CA LEU A 214 -1.98 21.91 12.89
C LEU A 214 -2.20 22.48 14.30
N GLN A 215 -3.45 22.72 14.70
CA GLN A 215 -3.76 23.16 16.06
C GLN A 215 -3.44 22.07 17.10
N ALA A 216 -3.72 20.80 16.81
CA ALA A 216 -3.37 19.68 17.67
C ALA A 216 -1.85 19.55 17.82
N LEU A 217 -1.09 19.60 16.72
CA LEU A 217 0.37 19.60 16.71
C LEU A 217 0.94 20.74 17.58
N LYS A 218 0.40 21.96 17.47
CA LYS A 218 0.79 23.10 18.31
C LYS A 218 0.55 22.85 19.80
N ARG A 219 -0.56 22.21 20.17
CA ARG A 219 -0.85 21.88 21.58
C ARG A 219 0.11 20.80 22.11
N TYR A 220 0.40 19.77 21.30
CA TYR A 220 1.30 18.70 21.69
C TYR A 220 2.74 19.17 21.83
N THR A 221 3.24 19.99 20.90
CA THR A 221 4.57 20.60 21.00
C THR A 221 4.71 21.51 22.23
N ALA A 222 3.69 22.33 22.53
CA ALA A 222 3.68 23.13 23.76
C ALA A 222 3.68 22.26 25.03
N ARG A 223 2.93 21.15 25.04
CA ARG A 223 2.92 20.20 26.17
C ARG A 223 4.27 19.54 26.36
N LEU A 224 4.91 19.07 25.28
CA LEU A 224 6.25 18.50 25.33
C LEU A 224 7.27 19.52 25.87
N ALA A 225 7.25 20.76 25.39
CA ALA A 225 8.14 21.81 25.90
C ALA A 225 7.97 22.05 27.41
N LEU A 226 6.72 22.04 27.91
CA LEU A 226 6.45 22.14 29.35
C LEU A 226 7.01 20.95 30.12
N LEU A 227 6.79 19.72 29.66
CA LEU A 227 7.29 18.50 30.31
C LEU A 227 8.83 18.46 30.33
N SER A 228 9.48 18.80 29.20
CA SER A 228 10.94 18.87 29.12
C SER A 228 11.52 19.92 30.07
N SER A 229 10.84 21.07 30.24
CA SER A 229 11.29 22.12 31.17
C SER A 229 11.09 21.75 32.65
N ALA A 230 10.17 20.83 32.96
CA ALA A 230 9.83 20.47 34.34
C ALA A 230 10.86 19.56 35.02
N GLY A 231 11.79 18.94 34.26
CA GLY A 231 12.91 18.17 34.80
C GLY A 231 12.53 16.97 35.68
N ARG A 232 11.29 16.47 35.60
CA ARG A 232 10.81 15.37 36.46
C ARG A 232 11.08 14.02 35.79
N GLY A 233 11.85 13.17 36.46
CA GLY A 233 11.92 11.75 36.12
C GLY A 233 10.54 11.09 36.24
N GLY A 234 10.21 10.18 35.32
CA GLY A 234 8.92 9.47 35.27
C GLY A 234 7.93 9.96 34.21
N LEU A 235 8.34 10.84 33.29
CA LEU A 235 7.51 11.33 32.18
C LEU A 235 7.83 10.67 30.82
N GLU A 236 8.74 9.70 30.78
CA GLU A 236 9.21 9.07 29.54
C GLU A 236 8.06 8.47 28.73
N GLN A 237 7.17 7.73 29.38
CA GLN A 237 6.00 7.14 28.72
C GLN A 237 5.01 8.18 28.16
N GLU A 238 4.82 9.31 28.86
CA GLU A 238 3.94 10.39 28.38
C GLU A 238 4.58 11.12 27.18
N VAL A 239 5.90 11.28 27.19
CA VAL A 239 6.66 11.85 26.07
C VAL A 239 6.58 10.94 24.85
N ASP A 240 6.81 9.64 25.02
CA ASP A 240 6.72 8.65 23.94
C ASP A 240 5.31 8.59 23.33
N ASP A 241 4.26 8.58 24.16
CA ASP A 241 2.87 8.62 23.69
C ASP A 241 2.59 9.90 22.88
N LEU A 242 3.15 11.04 23.28
CA LEU A 242 3.00 12.30 22.58
C LEU A 242 3.78 12.31 21.26
N LEU A 243 4.98 11.74 21.22
CA LEU A 243 5.78 11.59 20.00
C LEU A 243 5.07 10.70 18.99
N GLN A 244 4.57 9.54 19.41
CA GLN A 244 3.80 8.65 18.53
C GLN A 244 2.53 9.31 17.98
N ARG A 245 1.86 10.17 18.76
CA ARG A 245 0.70 10.95 18.29
C ARG A 245 1.11 12.05 17.31
N LEU A 246 2.24 12.72 17.54
CA LEU A 246 2.79 13.71 16.63
C LEU A 246 3.16 13.06 15.29
N GLU A 247 3.83 11.91 15.31
CA GLU A 247 4.19 11.15 14.11
C GLU A 247 2.95 10.76 13.29
N ARG A 248 1.91 10.23 13.94
CA ARG A 248 0.63 9.92 13.29
C ARG A 248 -0.02 11.15 12.65
N LEU A 249 0.00 12.30 13.33
CA LEU A 249 -0.57 13.54 12.80
C LEU A 249 0.26 14.15 11.67
N LEU A 250 1.59 14.07 11.75
CA LEU A 250 2.48 14.53 10.69
C LEU A 250 2.30 13.67 9.43
N GLY A 251 2.15 12.35 9.58
CA GLY A 251 1.81 11.46 8.47
C GLY A 251 0.46 11.77 7.82
N ALA A 252 -0.51 12.30 8.57
CA ALA A 252 -1.81 12.72 8.04
C ALA A 252 -1.78 14.09 7.34
N VAL A 253 -0.80 14.95 7.64
CA VAL A 253 -0.71 16.32 7.10
C VAL A 253 0.27 16.40 5.93
N ALA A 254 1.27 15.52 5.87
CA ALA A 254 2.23 15.48 4.77
C ALA A 254 1.49 15.21 3.46
N PRO A 255 1.66 16.05 2.42
CA PRO A 255 1.13 15.74 1.10
C PRO A 255 1.75 14.42 0.66
N GLN A 256 0.92 13.43 0.32
CA GLN A 256 1.41 12.23 -0.35
C GLN A 256 2.11 12.70 -1.62
N SER A 257 3.43 12.59 -1.63
CA SER A 257 4.24 13.00 -2.76
C SER A 257 4.12 11.86 -3.76
N ASP A 258 3.24 12.04 -4.75
CA ASP A 258 3.15 11.19 -5.94
C ASP A 258 4.45 11.26 -6.76
#